data_AF-A0A2T4B143-F1
#
_entry.id   AF-A0A2T4B143-F1
#
_cell.length_a   1.000
_cell.length_b   1.000
_cell.length_c   1.000
_cell.angle_alpha   90.00
_cell.angle_beta   90.00
_cell.angle_gamma   90.00
#
_symmetry.space_group_name_H-M   'P 1'
#
loop_
_entity.id
_entity.type
_entity.pdbx_description
1 polymer ?
#
loop_
_entity_poly.entity_id
_entity_poly.type
_entity_poly.pdbx_seq_one_letter_code
_entity_poly.pdbx_strand_id
1 'polypeptide(L)'
;MSWRASPTLMDTIRHYAKFPATGVSLRQMVQFGDKPSTGTLFRASQFLAEELPIRLAHRVEELETLPDGLNEMPSVKKVKDWYAQSFEPAKYGSRGSYAQLSEATPNPSIDEGEASGWGGLHVQAQGHGNGGNGNGHGKARSVARRYFATVDDTGDWPPELQLYNQKFAQTLHKIKRRHDSVVTTMAQGILEYKRRRQRMQIDSNIQSFLDRFYMSRIGIRMLIGQHIALTDQSHHRDPTYVGVICTKTNVKELAQEAIENARFVCEDHYGLFEAPRIQLVCNPNLTFMYVPGHLSHMLFETLKNSLRAVVETHGMDKQEFPVTKVIVAEGKEDITIKISDEGGGIPRSAIPLVWTYMYTTVDRTPNLDPDFDKSDFKAPMAGFGYGLPISRLYARYFGGDLKLISMEGYGTDVYLHLNRLSSSSEPLQ
;
A
#
# COMPACT_ATOMS: atom_id res chain seq x y z
N MET A 1 -29.89 8.91 -7.58
CA MET A 1 -29.23 9.94 -8.41
C MET A 1 -27.73 9.68 -8.39
N SER A 2 -27.01 9.73 -9.52
CA SER A 2 -25.55 9.61 -9.50
C SER A 2 -24.95 10.92 -8.98
N TRP A 3 -24.04 10.86 -8.01
CA TRP A 3 -23.27 12.03 -7.58
C TRP A 3 -22.50 12.64 -8.78
N ARG A 4 -22.32 13.96 -8.80
CA ARG A 4 -21.52 14.67 -9.81
C ARG A 4 -20.71 15.77 -9.14
N ALA A 5 -19.44 15.89 -9.50
CA ALA A 5 -18.57 16.96 -9.02
C ALA A 5 -19.06 18.33 -9.54
N SER A 6 -19.08 19.34 -8.67
CA SER A 6 -19.32 20.72 -9.09
C SER A 6 -18.11 21.27 -9.87
N PRO A 7 -18.29 22.27 -10.75
CA PRO A 7 -17.17 22.90 -11.44
C PRO A 7 -16.13 23.48 -10.47
N THR A 8 -16.59 24.12 -9.39
CA THR A 8 -15.73 24.69 -8.35
C THR A 8 -14.90 23.63 -7.63
N LEU A 9 -15.48 22.46 -7.35
CA LEU A 9 -14.76 21.34 -6.76
C LEU A 9 -13.62 20.88 -7.70
N MET A 10 -13.91 20.71 -8.98
CA MET A 10 -12.93 20.28 -9.98
C MET A 10 -11.79 21.27 -10.16
N ASP A 11 -12.07 22.58 -10.17
CA ASP A 11 -11.01 23.60 -10.22
C ASP A 11 -10.11 23.55 -8.99
N THR A 12 -10.70 23.28 -7.83
CA THR A 12 -9.90 23.14 -6.61
C THR A 12 -9.10 21.83 -6.58
N ILE A 13 -9.61 20.75 -7.16
CA ILE A 13 -8.86 19.50 -7.36
C ILE A 13 -7.64 19.77 -8.25
N ARG A 14 -7.84 20.42 -9.40
CA ARG A 14 -6.75 20.79 -10.33
C ARG A 14 -5.71 21.71 -9.68
N HIS A 15 -6.11 22.56 -8.75
CA HIS A 15 -5.15 23.35 -7.96
C HIS A 15 -4.29 22.46 -7.07
N TYR A 16 -4.90 21.50 -6.35
CA TYR A 16 -4.18 20.62 -5.43
C TYR A 16 -3.25 19.63 -6.14
N ALA A 17 -3.62 19.22 -7.36
CA ALA A 17 -2.81 18.30 -8.16
C ALA A 17 -1.49 18.92 -8.68
N LYS A 18 -1.26 20.22 -8.45
CA LYS A 18 0.02 20.88 -8.77
C LYS A 18 1.07 20.74 -7.66
N PHE A 19 0.66 20.33 -6.45
CA PHE A 19 1.58 20.21 -5.33
C PHE A 19 2.25 18.82 -5.33
N PRO A 20 3.56 18.73 -5.06
CA PRO A 20 4.22 17.43 -4.94
C PRO A 20 3.72 16.68 -3.70
N ALA A 21 3.56 15.36 -3.82
CA ALA A 21 3.28 14.50 -2.68
C ALA A 21 4.53 14.34 -1.79
N THR A 22 4.32 14.05 -0.50
CA THR A 22 5.41 13.84 0.48
C THR A 22 5.55 12.36 0.80
N GLY A 23 6.75 11.81 0.63
CA GLY A 23 7.03 10.38 0.84
C GLY A 23 7.35 10.08 2.29
N VAL A 24 6.81 8.96 2.79
CA VAL A 24 7.00 8.52 4.17
C VAL A 24 7.63 7.12 4.19
N SER A 25 8.70 6.93 4.98
CA SER A 25 9.31 5.62 5.20
C SER A 25 8.67 4.89 6.37
N LEU A 26 8.81 3.57 6.39
CA LEU A 26 8.29 2.73 7.47
C LEU A 26 8.89 3.12 8.83
N ARG A 27 10.20 3.44 8.87
CA ARG A 27 10.87 3.97 10.06
C ARG A 27 10.25 5.28 10.56
N GLN A 28 9.91 6.21 9.67
CA GLN A 28 9.28 7.48 10.06
C GLN A 28 7.88 7.25 10.67
N MET A 29 7.09 6.34 10.08
CA MET A 29 5.76 6.00 10.61
C MET A 29 5.83 5.40 12.01
N VAL A 30 6.82 4.55 12.29
CA VAL A 30 7.03 3.94 13.61
C VAL A 30 7.54 4.97 14.61
N GLN A 31 8.54 5.77 14.26
CA GLN A 31 9.08 6.81 15.15
C GLN A 31 8.01 7.80 15.61
N PHE A 32 7.05 8.09 14.75
CA PHE A 32 5.94 8.97 15.07
C PHE A 32 4.87 8.29 15.94
N GLY A 33 4.61 7.01 15.71
CA GLY A 33 3.50 6.28 16.34
C GLY A 33 3.85 5.48 17.59
N ASP A 34 5.13 5.35 17.96
CA ASP A 34 5.61 4.49 19.06
C ASP A 34 4.98 4.87 20.42
N LYS A 35 4.77 6.17 20.64
CA LYS A 35 4.07 6.69 21.82
C LYS A 35 2.97 7.67 21.38
N PRO A 36 1.77 7.16 21.06
CA PRO A 36 0.68 8.01 20.64
C PRO A 36 0.16 8.80 21.84
N SER A 37 0.07 10.11 21.67
CA SER A 37 -0.57 11.06 22.57
C SER A 37 -1.56 11.90 21.79
N THR A 38 -2.41 12.64 22.49
CA THR A 38 -3.36 13.55 21.85
C THR A 38 -2.65 14.55 20.93
N GLY A 39 -1.49 15.08 21.35
CA GLY A 39 -0.67 15.99 20.57
C GLY A 39 -0.01 15.32 19.35
N THR A 40 0.55 14.12 19.49
CA THR A 40 1.13 13.41 18.35
C THR A 40 0.05 12.99 17.36
N LEU A 41 -1.09 12.47 17.82
CA LEU A 41 -2.23 12.15 16.94
C LEU A 41 -2.74 13.40 16.21
N PHE A 42 -2.80 14.56 16.87
CA PHE A 42 -3.19 15.81 16.24
C PHE A 42 -2.22 16.23 15.14
N ARG A 43 -0.90 16.14 15.35
CA ARG A 43 0.09 16.40 14.29
C ARG A 43 -0.04 15.45 13.11
N ALA A 44 -0.35 14.16 13.35
CA ALA A 44 -0.64 13.23 12.26
C ALA A 44 -1.92 13.61 11.52
N SER A 45 -2.97 14.02 12.23
CA SER A 45 -4.21 14.53 11.62
C SER A 45 -3.92 15.74 10.73
N GLN A 46 -3.09 16.68 11.18
CA GLN A 46 -2.69 17.85 10.39
C GLN A 46 -1.92 17.45 9.13
N PHE A 47 -0.91 16.58 9.26
CA PHE A 47 -0.17 16.05 8.12
C PHE A 47 -1.11 15.42 7.08
N LEU A 48 -2.03 14.55 7.52
CA LEU A 48 -2.96 13.89 6.61
C LEU A 48 -4.01 14.83 6.02
N ALA A 49 -4.45 15.85 6.75
CA ALA A 49 -5.38 16.86 6.24
C ALA A 49 -4.75 17.71 5.12
N GLU A 50 -3.43 17.81 5.06
CA GLU A 50 -2.70 18.50 3.99
C GLU A 50 -2.28 17.54 2.86
N GLU A 51 -1.80 16.35 3.20
CA GLU A 51 -1.23 15.39 2.24
C GLU A 51 -2.31 14.60 1.48
N LEU A 52 -3.38 14.14 2.14
CA LEU A 52 -4.41 13.33 1.48
C LEU A 52 -5.12 14.07 0.34
N PRO A 53 -5.53 15.36 0.47
CA PRO A 53 -6.09 16.08 -0.66
C PRO A 53 -5.19 16.12 -1.89
N ILE A 54 -3.86 16.27 -1.71
CA ILE A 54 -2.88 16.27 -2.81
C ILE A 54 -2.88 14.90 -3.51
N ARG A 55 -2.71 13.81 -2.75
CA ARG A 55 -2.69 12.46 -3.31
C ARG A 55 -4.01 12.10 -4.02
N LEU A 56 -5.15 12.45 -3.43
CA LEU A 56 -6.47 12.24 -4.04
C LEU A 56 -6.63 13.06 -5.33
N ALA A 57 -6.15 14.31 -5.34
CA ALA A 57 -6.24 15.17 -6.52
C ALA A 57 -5.45 14.63 -7.71
N HIS A 58 -4.21 14.14 -7.48
CA HIS A 58 -3.44 13.47 -8.53
C HIS A 58 -4.21 12.29 -9.14
N ARG A 59 -4.93 11.50 -8.32
CA ARG A 59 -5.73 10.38 -8.84
C ARG A 59 -6.90 10.83 -9.70
N VAL A 60 -7.59 11.90 -9.31
CA VAL A 60 -8.71 12.44 -10.11
C VAL A 60 -8.19 12.94 -11.46
N GLU A 61 -7.09 13.69 -11.48
CA GLU A 61 -6.51 14.23 -12.71
C GLU A 61 -5.98 13.12 -13.63
N GLU A 62 -5.29 12.12 -13.09
CA GLU A 62 -4.84 10.97 -13.87
C GLU A 62 -6.02 10.18 -14.47
N LEU A 63 -7.09 9.96 -13.72
CA LEU A 63 -8.29 9.26 -14.20
C LEU A 63 -9.06 10.08 -15.25
N GLU A 64 -9.02 11.41 -15.17
CA GLU A 64 -9.64 12.31 -16.14
C GLU A 64 -8.88 12.33 -17.47
N THR A 65 -7.55 12.24 -17.41
CA THR A 65 -6.63 12.33 -18.56
C THR A 65 -6.32 10.98 -19.23
N LEU A 66 -6.97 9.88 -18.82
CA LEU A 66 -6.73 8.56 -19.43
C LEU A 66 -7.03 8.55 -20.94
N PRO A 67 -6.12 7.96 -21.74
CA PRO A 67 -6.20 8.01 -23.20
C PRO A 67 -7.31 7.12 -23.78
N ASP A 68 -7.53 7.27 -25.09
CA ASP A 68 -8.35 6.37 -25.91
C ASP A 68 -9.80 6.16 -25.44
N GLY A 69 -10.35 7.10 -24.67
CA GLY A 69 -11.70 7.01 -24.11
C GLY A 69 -11.82 6.01 -22.96
N LEU A 70 -10.71 5.58 -22.35
CA LEU A 70 -10.74 4.76 -21.13
C LEU A 70 -11.36 5.54 -19.95
N ASN A 71 -11.07 6.85 -19.86
CA ASN A 71 -11.73 7.77 -18.91
C ASN A 71 -13.25 7.83 -19.07
N GLU A 72 -13.80 7.43 -20.23
CA GLU A 72 -15.23 7.46 -20.49
C GLU A 72 -15.97 6.24 -19.93
N MET A 73 -15.25 5.16 -19.59
CA MET A 73 -15.84 3.90 -19.16
C MET A 73 -16.64 4.09 -17.86
N PRO A 74 -17.88 3.57 -17.77
CA PRO A 74 -18.74 3.75 -16.59
C PRO A 74 -18.04 3.41 -15.27
N SER A 75 -17.30 2.31 -15.24
CA SER A 75 -16.59 1.90 -14.02
C SER A 75 -15.40 2.81 -13.68
N VAL A 76 -14.69 3.34 -14.68
CA VAL A 76 -13.59 4.31 -14.48
C VAL A 76 -14.14 5.64 -13.96
N LYS A 77 -15.25 6.12 -14.52
CA LYS A 77 -15.96 7.30 -14.02
C LYS A 77 -16.40 7.14 -12.57
N LYS A 78 -16.95 5.98 -12.21
CA LYS A 78 -17.35 5.66 -10.83
C LYS A 78 -16.17 5.75 -9.85
N VAL A 79 -15.01 5.21 -10.23
CA VAL A 79 -13.79 5.31 -9.43
C VAL A 79 -13.34 6.77 -9.30
N LYS A 80 -13.32 7.53 -10.40
CA LYS A 80 -12.99 8.96 -10.39
C LYS A 80 -13.89 9.74 -9.43
N ASP A 81 -15.20 9.48 -9.48
CA ASP A 81 -16.18 10.13 -8.62
C ASP A 81 -15.95 9.80 -7.14
N TRP A 82 -15.52 8.57 -6.81
CA TRP A 82 -15.15 8.22 -5.43
C TRP A 82 -13.94 9.02 -4.92
N TYR A 83 -12.92 9.20 -5.75
CA TYR A 83 -11.75 10.02 -5.39
C TYR A 83 -12.13 11.49 -5.22
N ALA A 84 -12.95 12.03 -6.12
CA ALA A 84 -13.43 13.41 -6.04
C ALA A 84 -14.34 13.64 -4.81
N GLN A 85 -15.21 12.67 -4.47
CA GLN A 85 -16.01 12.70 -3.24
C GLN A 85 -15.17 12.64 -1.97
N SER A 86 -14.06 11.90 -1.97
CA SER A 86 -13.17 11.82 -0.81
C SER A 86 -12.31 13.08 -0.61
N PHE A 87 -12.13 13.88 -1.67
CA PHE A 87 -11.37 15.12 -1.61
C PHE A 87 -12.06 16.19 -0.75
N GLU A 88 -13.39 16.28 -0.78
CA GLU A 88 -14.14 17.28 0.02
C GLU A 88 -13.97 17.06 1.54
N PRO A 89 -14.25 15.88 2.14
CA PRO A 89 -14.05 15.67 3.57
C PRO A 89 -12.59 15.76 3.99
N ALA A 90 -11.64 15.39 3.12
CA ALA A 90 -10.21 15.52 3.42
C ALA A 90 -9.80 16.99 3.64
N LYS A 91 -10.50 17.95 3.01
CA LYS A 91 -10.29 19.39 3.23
C LYS A 91 -10.92 19.94 4.49
N TYR A 92 -12.05 19.40 4.94
CA TYR A 92 -12.73 19.91 6.12
C TYR A 92 -11.91 19.71 7.42
N GLY A 93 -10.96 18.78 7.44
CA GLY A 93 -9.94 18.72 8.51
C GLY A 93 -9.04 19.95 8.57
N SER A 94 -8.79 20.62 7.43
CA SER A 94 -7.92 21.81 7.35
C SER A 94 -8.60 23.10 7.84
N ARG A 95 -9.95 23.17 7.84
CA ARG A 95 -10.70 24.37 8.20
C ARG A 95 -12.00 24.06 8.97
N GLY A 96 -11.84 23.49 10.16
CA GLY A 96 -12.84 23.62 11.22
C GLY A 96 -12.81 25.06 11.77
N SER A 97 -13.99 25.59 12.09
CA SER A 97 -14.27 26.95 12.58
C SER A 97 -13.52 27.35 13.86
N TYR A 98 -12.23 27.64 13.77
CA TYR A 98 -11.53 28.49 14.73
C TYR A 98 -11.30 29.85 14.08
N ALA A 99 -12.27 30.74 14.31
CA ALA A 99 -12.01 32.17 14.19
C ALA A 99 -10.84 32.51 15.13
N GLN A 100 -9.80 33.16 14.59
CA GLN A 100 -8.70 33.81 15.32
C GLN A 100 -8.20 33.06 16.57
N LEU A 101 -7.35 32.06 16.38
CA LEU A 101 -6.25 31.89 17.33
C LEU A 101 -5.26 33.01 17.03
N SER A 102 -5.00 33.86 18.02
CA SER A 102 -4.05 34.98 17.94
C SER A 102 -2.72 34.53 17.34
N GLU A 103 -2.03 35.42 16.62
CA GLU A 103 -0.66 35.18 16.15
C GLU A 103 0.15 34.49 17.24
N ALA A 104 0.83 33.41 16.87
CA ALA A 104 1.63 32.62 17.79
C ALA A 104 2.66 33.53 18.47
N THR A 105 2.46 33.82 19.75
CA THR A 105 3.51 34.42 20.56
C THR A 105 4.66 33.41 20.64
N PRO A 106 5.91 33.85 20.39
CA PRO A 106 7.07 33.00 20.57
C PRO A 106 7.06 32.39 21.97
N ASN A 107 7.33 31.09 22.06
CA ASN A 107 7.39 30.38 23.33
C ASN A 107 8.53 30.99 24.18
N PRO A 108 8.24 31.59 25.35
CA PRO A 108 9.25 32.24 26.19
C PRO A 108 10.26 31.26 26.81
N SER A 109 10.06 29.95 26.62
CA SER A 109 10.95 28.88 27.09
C SER A 109 12.00 28.44 26.06
N ILE A 110 12.06 29.08 24.88
CA ILE A 110 13.04 28.77 23.84
C ILE A 110 13.95 29.98 23.67
N ASP A 111 15.12 29.96 24.31
CA ASP A 111 16.17 30.92 24.00
C ASP A 111 16.66 30.70 22.57
N GLU A 112 16.79 31.77 21.80
CA GLU A 112 17.37 31.79 20.45
C GLU A 112 18.86 31.40 20.51
N GLY A 113 19.12 30.11 20.69
CA GLY A 113 20.49 29.60 20.84
C GLY A 113 20.61 28.10 21.09
N GLU A 114 19.60 27.43 21.66
CA GLU A 114 19.74 26.04 22.11
C GLU A 114 19.27 24.96 21.12
N ALA A 115 19.40 25.23 19.81
CA ALA A 115 19.28 24.18 18.81
C ALA A 115 20.61 23.40 18.68
N SER A 116 21.13 22.87 19.78
CA SER A 116 22.32 22.00 19.76
C SER A 116 22.28 20.90 20.83
N GLY A 117 22.19 19.65 20.38
CA GLY A 117 22.30 18.42 21.17
C GLY A 117 21.07 17.53 20.94
N TRP A 118 21.13 16.34 20.33
CA TRP A 118 22.10 15.24 20.40
C TRP A 118 22.29 14.63 18.99
N GLY A 119 23.46 14.23 18.46
CA GLY A 119 24.43 13.23 18.94
C GLY A 119 23.93 11.81 18.58
N GLY A 120 24.41 11.06 17.58
CA GLY A 120 25.59 11.18 16.73
C GLY A 120 25.51 10.28 15.49
N LEU A 121 26.11 10.75 14.39
CA LEU A 121 26.62 9.94 13.28
C LEU A 121 27.59 10.83 12.50
N HIS A 122 28.86 10.76 12.89
CA HIS A 122 29.96 11.38 12.17
C HIS A 122 30.14 10.64 10.85
N VAL A 123 29.74 11.26 9.74
CA VAL A 123 30.28 10.92 8.42
C VAL A 123 31.40 11.91 8.17
N GLN A 124 32.63 11.50 8.46
CA GLN A 124 33.83 12.23 8.02
C GLN A 124 33.90 12.14 6.50
N ALA A 125 33.52 13.22 5.82
CA ALA A 125 33.97 13.48 4.45
C ALA A 125 35.17 14.43 4.53
N GLN A 126 36.37 13.90 4.31
CA GLN A 126 37.56 14.69 4.03
C GLN A 126 37.38 15.44 2.70
N GLY A 127 37.67 16.74 2.69
CA GLY A 127 37.72 17.56 1.48
C GLY A 127 38.20 18.98 1.78
N HIS A 128 39.48 19.24 1.52
CA HIS A 128 40.08 20.57 1.50
C HIS A 128 39.43 21.49 0.44
N GLY A 129 39.36 22.80 0.70
CA GLY A 129 39.39 23.82 -0.37
C GLY A 129 38.42 25.02 -0.29
N ASN A 130 38.85 26.05 0.45
CA ASN A 130 38.82 27.50 0.14
C ASN A 130 37.56 28.21 -0.45
N GLY A 131 37.02 29.15 0.34
CA GLY A 131 36.74 30.56 0.00
C GLY A 131 35.84 30.94 -1.18
N GLY A 132 34.65 31.48 -0.89
CA GLY A 132 33.84 32.22 -1.87
C GLY A 132 32.51 32.74 -1.33
N ASN A 133 32.40 34.06 -1.22
CA ASN A 133 31.29 34.87 -0.70
C ASN A 133 30.09 34.94 -1.66
N GLY A 134 28.84 34.98 -1.17
CA GLY A 134 27.71 35.58 -1.90
C GLY A 134 26.36 34.83 -1.93
N ASN A 135 25.35 35.48 -1.33
CA ASN A 135 23.90 35.43 -1.59
C ASN A 135 23.08 34.14 -1.39
N GLY A 136 22.39 34.08 -0.24
CA GLY A 136 20.94 34.31 -0.22
C GLY A 136 20.04 33.38 -1.05
N HIS A 137 20.03 32.08 -0.73
CA HIS A 137 18.87 31.22 -0.99
C HIS A 137 18.62 30.33 0.24
N GLY A 138 17.60 30.70 1.02
CA GLY A 138 17.11 29.91 2.14
C GLY A 138 16.67 28.54 1.63
N LYS A 139 17.52 27.53 1.84
CA LYS A 139 17.23 26.12 1.56
C LYS A 139 15.91 25.77 2.26
N ALA A 140 15.01 25.16 1.49
CA ALA A 140 13.86 24.43 1.99
C ALA A 140 14.28 23.53 3.16
N ARG A 141 14.10 24.00 4.40
CA ARG A 141 14.09 23.13 5.59
C ARG A 141 12.99 22.10 5.32
N SER A 142 13.34 20.82 5.27
CA SER A 142 12.45 19.80 4.71
C SER A 142 11.11 19.79 5.44
N VAL A 143 10.02 19.90 4.68
CA VAL A 143 8.63 19.87 5.17
C VAL A 143 8.38 18.61 6.01
N ALA A 144 9.03 17.50 5.65
CA ALA A 144 9.04 16.27 6.44
C ALA A 144 9.52 16.48 7.88
N ARG A 145 10.57 17.27 8.14
CA ARG A 145 11.03 17.54 9.51
C ARG A 145 10.02 18.29 10.37
N ARG A 146 9.08 19.02 9.76
CA ARG A 146 8.10 19.84 10.48
C ARG A 146 6.96 19.00 11.07
N TYR A 147 6.53 17.93 10.41
CA TYR A 147 5.46 17.04 10.91
C TYR A 147 5.98 15.90 11.79
N PHE A 148 7.21 15.42 11.57
CA PHE A 148 7.81 14.32 12.33
C PHE A 148 8.59 14.77 13.58
N ALA A 149 8.42 16.01 14.03
CA ALA A 149 9.01 16.46 15.29
C ALA A 149 8.26 15.82 16.47
N THR A 150 8.99 15.16 17.37
CA THR A 150 8.46 14.68 18.66
C THR A 150 7.92 15.87 19.44
N VAL A 151 6.71 15.75 19.98
CA VAL A 151 6.17 16.74 20.93
C VAL A 151 6.58 16.29 22.32
N ASP A 152 7.12 17.19 23.14
CA ASP A 152 7.31 16.92 24.55
C ASP A 152 5.93 16.85 25.21
N ASP A 153 5.46 15.63 25.46
CA ASP A 153 4.14 15.30 25.95
C ASP A 153 4.07 15.51 27.47
N THR A 154 4.20 16.76 27.90
CA THR A 154 4.33 17.15 29.32
C THR A 154 3.10 17.88 29.87
N GLY A 155 1.98 17.94 29.13
CA GLY A 155 0.80 18.71 29.55
C GLY A 155 -0.55 18.10 29.19
N ASP A 156 -1.58 18.56 29.88
CA ASP A 156 -2.99 18.27 29.59
C ASP A 156 -3.40 18.90 28.26
N TRP A 157 -3.77 18.07 27.28
CA TRP A 157 -4.27 18.54 25.99
C TRP A 157 -5.76 18.91 26.07
N PRO A 158 -6.20 20.00 25.42
CA PRO A 158 -7.62 20.37 25.39
C PRO A 158 -8.51 19.22 24.87
N PRO A 159 -9.66 18.93 25.52
CA PRO A 159 -10.58 17.86 25.07
C PRO A 159 -11.03 18.01 23.61
N GLU A 160 -11.06 19.24 23.09
CA GLU A 160 -11.39 19.55 21.71
C GLU A 160 -10.43 18.89 20.70
N LEU A 161 -9.14 18.73 21.06
CA LEU A 161 -8.16 18.06 20.20
C LEU A 161 -8.42 16.57 20.11
N GLN A 162 -8.79 15.94 21.23
CA GLN A 162 -9.16 14.53 21.24
C GLN A 162 -10.43 14.32 20.39
N LEU A 163 -11.43 15.19 20.53
CA LEU A 163 -12.64 15.16 19.72
C LEU A 163 -12.35 15.38 18.23
N TYR A 164 -11.43 16.28 17.90
CA TYR A 164 -10.99 16.51 16.52
C TYR A 164 -10.35 15.25 15.94
N ASN A 165 -9.41 14.62 16.64
CA ASN A 165 -8.77 13.37 16.20
C ASN A 165 -9.79 12.26 15.95
N GLN A 166 -10.76 12.09 16.85
CA GLN A 166 -11.84 11.11 16.68
C GLN A 166 -12.70 11.41 15.44
N LYS A 167 -13.13 12.66 15.25
CA LYS A 167 -13.92 13.06 14.07
C LYS A 167 -13.13 12.91 12.77
N PHE A 168 -11.84 13.21 12.81
CA PHE A 168 -10.96 13.05 11.66
C PHE A 168 -10.79 11.56 11.31
N ALA A 169 -10.50 10.69 12.29
CA ALA A 169 -10.43 9.25 12.09
C ALA A 169 -11.74 8.66 11.54
N GLN A 170 -12.91 9.09 12.04
CA GLN A 170 -14.21 8.70 11.47
C GLN A 170 -14.36 9.11 9.99
N THR A 171 -13.84 10.29 9.63
CA THR A 171 -13.83 10.76 8.24
C THR A 171 -12.92 9.87 7.38
N LEU A 172 -11.74 9.51 7.88
CA LEU A 172 -10.83 8.59 7.22
C LEU A 172 -11.42 7.19 7.06
N HIS A 173 -12.17 6.68 8.04
CA HIS A 173 -12.92 5.43 7.93
C HIS A 173 -13.93 5.46 6.77
N LYS A 174 -14.68 6.54 6.63
CA LYS A 174 -15.63 6.73 5.51
C LYS A 174 -14.90 6.74 4.16
N ILE A 175 -13.74 7.40 4.08
CA ILE A 175 -12.91 7.41 2.88
C ILE A 175 -12.39 6.01 2.56
N LYS A 176 -11.83 5.29 3.55
CA LYS A 176 -11.33 3.91 3.41
C LYS A 176 -12.42 3.00 2.84
N ARG A 177 -13.60 3.00 3.47
CA ARG A 177 -14.73 2.16 3.06
C ARG A 177 -15.22 2.46 1.65
N ARG A 178 -15.31 3.75 1.28
CA ARG A 178 -15.66 4.16 -0.11
C ARG A 178 -14.70 3.57 -1.15
N HIS A 179 -13.44 3.33 -0.77
CA HIS A 179 -12.37 2.91 -1.68
C HIS A 179 -12.12 1.40 -1.70
N ASP A 180 -12.83 0.57 -0.91
CA ASP A 180 -12.56 -0.87 -0.81
C ASP A 180 -12.75 -1.61 -2.14
N SER A 181 -13.76 -1.23 -2.92
CA SER A 181 -14.08 -1.84 -4.22
C SER A 181 -13.35 -1.21 -5.42
N VAL A 182 -12.40 -0.28 -5.21
CA VAL A 182 -11.67 0.40 -6.29
C VAL A 182 -10.93 -0.55 -7.21
N VAL A 183 -10.23 -1.56 -6.67
CA VAL A 183 -9.44 -2.50 -7.50
C VAL A 183 -10.34 -3.29 -8.44
N THR A 184 -11.47 -3.81 -7.94
CA THR A 184 -12.42 -4.59 -8.74
C THR A 184 -13.19 -3.73 -9.73
N THR A 185 -13.60 -2.53 -9.31
CA THR A 185 -14.30 -1.58 -10.19
C THR A 185 -13.38 -1.10 -11.31
N MET A 186 -12.11 -0.81 -11.02
CA MET A 186 -11.15 -0.43 -12.05
C MET A 186 -10.87 -1.58 -13.03
N ALA A 187 -10.72 -2.83 -12.53
CA ALA A 187 -10.60 -4.01 -13.38
C ALA A 187 -11.80 -4.16 -14.33
N GLN A 188 -13.02 -3.93 -13.83
CA GLN A 188 -14.23 -3.89 -14.65
C GLN A 188 -14.18 -2.77 -15.71
N GLY A 189 -13.66 -1.59 -15.37
CA GLY A 189 -13.46 -0.50 -16.32
C GLY A 189 -12.49 -0.85 -17.46
N ILE A 190 -11.41 -1.57 -17.15
CA ILE A 190 -10.50 -2.09 -18.18
C ILE A 190 -11.20 -3.15 -19.04
N LEU A 191 -12.04 -4.02 -18.47
CA LEU A 191 -12.83 -5.00 -19.21
C LEU A 191 -13.86 -4.34 -20.15
N GLU A 192 -14.53 -3.28 -19.70
CA GLU A 192 -15.42 -2.46 -20.52
C GLU A 192 -14.67 -1.87 -21.72
N TYR A 193 -13.49 -1.31 -21.48
CA TYR A 193 -12.62 -0.75 -22.51
C TYR A 193 -12.15 -1.80 -23.52
N LYS A 194 -11.65 -2.95 -23.06
CA LYS A 194 -11.20 -4.07 -23.93
C LYS A 194 -12.32 -4.54 -24.84
N ARG A 195 -13.55 -4.68 -24.31
CA ARG A 195 -14.75 -5.04 -25.08
C ARG A 195 -15.10 -3.98 -26.12
N ARG A 196 -15.14 -2.70 -25.73
CA ARG A 196 -15.48 -1.57 -26.63
C ARG A 196 -14.48 -1.42 -27.77
N ARG A 197 -13.19 -1.66 -27.51
CA ARG A 197 -12.11 -1.51 -28.49
C ARG A 197 -11.73 -2.83 -29.19
N GLN A 198 -12.37 -3.95 -28.86
CA GLN A 198 -12.04 -5.29 -29.35
C GLN A 198 -10.55 -5.63 -29.20
N ARG A 199 -9.93 -5.22 -28.08
CA ARG A 199 -8.51 -5.45 -27.78
C ARG A 199 -8.35 -6.63 -26.81
N MET A 200 -7.44 -7.54 -27.15
CA MET A 200 -7.11 -8.69 -26.30
C MET A 200 -6.15 -8.33 -25.15
N GLN A 201 -5.30 -7.32 -25.32
CA GLN A 201 -4.32 -6.87 -24.34
C GLN A 201 -4.39 -5.35 -24.14
N ILE A 202 -3.91 -4.88 -22.98
CA ILE A 202 -3.72 -3.46 -22.70
C ILE A 202 -2.35 -3.01 -23.22
N ASP A 203 -2.25 -1.75 -23.62
CA ASP A 203 -0.97 -1.17 -24.04
C ASP A 203 -0.08 -0.81 -22.83
N SER A 204 1.18 -0.48 -23.11
CA SER A 204 2.18 -0.10 -22.10
C SER A 204 1.84 1.17 -21.33
N ASN A 205 1.05 2.09 -21.90
CA ASN A 205 0.70 3.36 -21.28
C ASN A 205 -0.37 3.16 -20.22
N ILE A 206 -1.42 2.39 -20.55
CA ILE A 206 -2.42 1.92 -19.58
C ILE A 206 -1.72 1.10 -18.51
N GLN A 207 -0.74 0.28 -18.91
CA GLN A 207 -0.04 -0.53 -17.94
C GLN A 207 0.72 0.34 -16.90
N SER A 208 1.56 1.24 -17.41
CA SER A 208 2.30 2.18 -16.58
C SER A 208 1.35 3.00 -15.71
N PHE A 209 0.20 3.44 -16.23
CA PHE A 209 -0.82 4.11 -15.43
C PHE A 209 -1.32 3.25 -14.26
N LEU A 210 -1.69 1.98 -14.50
CA LEU A 210 -2.23 1.11 -13.46
C LEU A 210 -1.21 0.87 -12.34
N ASP A 211 0.08 0.70 -12.69
CA ASP A 211 1.15 0.62 -11.70
C ASP A 211 1.23 1.86 -10.82
N ARG A 212 1.24 3.06 -11.42
CA ARG A 212 1.25 4.34 -10.67
C ARG A 212 -0.01 4.50 -9.84
N PHE A 213 -1.17 4.15 -10.40
CA PHE A 213 -2.48 4.25 -9.76
C PHE A 213 -2.55 3.38 -8.51
N TYR A 214 -2.18 2.10 -8.61
CA TYR A 214 -2.21 1.17 -7.48
C TYR A 214 -1.12 1.44 -6.45
N MET A 215 0.08 1.88 -6.87
CA MET A 215 1.13 2.29 -5.93
C MET A 215 0.65 3.43 -5.03
N SER A 216 0.09 4.49 -5.63
CA SER A 216 -0.48 5.61 -4.86
C SER A 216 -1.65 5.18 -3.97
N ARG A 217 -2.51 4.27 -4.44
CA ARG A 217 -3.61 3.73 -3.63
C ARG A 217 -3.09 2.96 -2.41
N ILE A 218 -2.03 2.17 -2.56
CA ILE A 218 -1.36 1.48 -1.45
C ILE A 218 -0.89 2.52 -0.44
N GLY A 219 -0.23 3.60 -0.90
CA GLY A 219 0.23 4.69 -0.01
C GLY A 219 -0.90 5.42 0.72
N ILE A 220 -1.99 5.78 0.03
CA ILE A 220 -3.17 6.39 0.64
C ILE A 220 -3.77 5.46 1.72
N ARG A 221 -3.91 4.16 1.42
CA ARG A 221 -4.45 3.18 2.37
C ARG A 221 -3.52 2.96 3.56
N MET A 222 -2.21 3.01 3.35
CA MET A 222 -1.20 2.91 4.41
C MET A 222 -1.32 4.07 5.39
N LEU A 223 -1.34 5.31 4.88
CA LEU A 223 -1.48 6.52 5.70
C LEU A 223 -2.80 6.56 6.48
N ILE A 224 -3.91 6.25 5.82
CA ILE A 224 -5.23 6.20 6.45
C ILE A 224 -5.29 5.08 7.50
N GLY A 225 -4.80 3.89 7.16
CA GLY A 225 -4.78 2.73 8.05
C GLY A 225 -3.96 3.00 9.31
N GLN A 226 -2.77 3.61 9.16
CA GLN A 226 -1.90 3.95 10.28
C GLN A 226 -2.60 4.91 11.25
N HIS A 227 -3.19 5.99 10.76
CA HIS A 227 -3.85 6.98 11.62
C HIS A 227 -5.08 6.41 12.34
N ILE A 228 -5.90 5.63 11.64
CA ILE A 228 -7.05 4.94 12.22
C ILE A 228 -6.58 4.01 13.36
N ALA A 229 -5.58 3.16 13.10
CA ALA A 229 -5.10 2.18 14.07
C ALA A 229 -4.48 2.84 15.32
N LEU A 230 -3.81 3.99 15.15
CA LEU A 230 -3.27 4.77 16.27
C LEU A 230 -4.38 5.49 17.07
N THR A 231 -5.49 5.88 16.43
CA THR A 231 -6.57 6.63 17.08
C THR A 231 -7.57 5.73 17.81
N ASP A 232 -7.89 4.57 17.24
CA ASP A 232 -8.90 3.65 17.80
C ASP A 232 -8.41 2.93 19.07
N GLN A 233 -7.10 2.99 19.38
CA GLN A 233 -6.43 2.35 20.52
C GLN A 233 -6.68 0.83 20.67
N SER A 234 -7.45 0.22 19.78
CA SER A 234 -7.84 -1.20 19.78
C SER A 234 -6.61 -2.12 19.68
N HIS A 235 -5.55 -1.66 19.01
CA HIS A 235 -4.27 -2.35 18.90
C HIS A 235 -3.27 -2.05 20.04
N HIS A 236 -3.57 -1.17 21.00
CA HIS A 236 -2.67 -0.91 22.16
C HIS A 236 -2.55 -2.09 23.13
N ARG A 237 -3.16 -3.23 22.81
CA ARG A 237 -3.00 -4.46 23.58
C ARG A 237 -1.68 -5.17 23.29
N ASP A 238 -1.10 -4.97 22.09
CA ASP A 238 0.15 -5.60 21.72
C ASP A 238 1.27 -4.55 21.58
N PRO A 239 2.30 -4.59 22.47
CA PRO A 239 3.40 -3.62 22.44
C PRO A 239 4.29 -3.74 21.19
N THR A 240 4.12 -4.79 20.38
CA THR A 240 4.85 -4.95 19.12
C THR A 240 4.23 -4.17 17.97
N TYR A 241 3.01 -3.63 18.11
CA TYR A 241 2.31 -2.90 17.07
C TYR A 241 2.38 -1.39 17.24
N VAL A 242 2.73 -0.70 16.16
CA VAL A 242 2.64 0.75 16.01
C VAL A 242 1.70 1.04 14.84
N GLY A 243 0.42 1.24 15.17
CA GLY A 243 -0.65 1.34 14.18
C GLY A 243 -0.82 0.03 13.42
N VAL A 244 -0.60 0.03 12.11
CA VAL A 244 -0.68 -1.17 11.25
C VAL A 244 0.67 -1.88 11.07
N ILE A 245 1.73 -1.34 11.65
CA ILE A 245 3.10 -1.85 11.52
C ILE A 245 3.41 -2.71 12.75
N CYS A 246 3.90 -3.93 12.54
CA CYS A 246 4.42 -4.77 13.62
C CYS A 246 5.96 -4.72 13.60
N THR A 247 6.54 -4.26 14.71
CA THR A 247 7.99 -4.13 14.91
C THR A 247 8.71 -5.47 14.99
N LYS A 248 7.97 -6.55 15.31
CA LYS A 248 8.47 -7.92 15.44
C LYS A 248 7.57 -8.90 14.68
N THR A 249 7.33 -8.64 13.40
CA THR A 249 6.52 -9.52 12.54
C THR A 249 7.18 -10.91 12.47
N ASN A 250 6.52 -11.95 13.00
CA ASN A 250 6.97 -13.33 12.86
C ASN A 250 6.61 -13.86 11.48
N VAL A 251 7.62 -14.08 10.63
CA VAL A 251 7.39 -14.51 9.24
C VAL A 251 6.91 -15.95 9.15
N LYS A 252 7.33 -16.82 10.09
CA LYS A 252 6.92 -18.23 10.08
C LYS A 252 5.41 -18.35 10.34
N GLU A 253 4.92 -17.67 11.38
CA GLU A 253 3.50 -17.68 11.74
C GLU A 253 2.65 -17.11 10.61
N LEU A 254 3.05 -15.95 10.07
CA LEU A 254 2.32 -15.31 8.98
C LEU A 254 2.32 -16.13 7.69
N ALA A 255 3.44 -16.79 7.37
CA ALA A 255 3.51 -17.68 6.22
C ALA A 255 2.66 -18.93 6.41
N GLN A 256 2.64 -19.50 7.62
CA GLN A 256 1.80 -20.65 7.96
C GLN A 256 0.31 -20.32 7.79
N GLU A 257 -0.14 -19.17 8.30
CA GLU A 257 -1.52 -18.70 8.13
C GLU A 257 -1.86 -18.49 6.64
N ALA A 258 -0.97 -17.86 5.87
CA ALA A 258 -1.18 -17.66 4.43
C ALA A 258 -1.24 -18.99 3.66
N ILE A 259 -0.45 -19.99 4.06
CA ILE A 259 -0.48 -21.36 3.51
C ILE A 259 -1.83 -22.01 3.78
N GLU A 260 -2.31 -21.99 5.03
CA GLU A 260 -3.59 -22.58 5.41
C GLU A 260 -4.75 -21.94 4.65
N ASN A 261 -4.77 -20.61 4.57
CA ASN A 261 -5.77 -19.86 3.82
C ASN A 261 -5.74 -20.19 2.32
N ALA A 262 -4.55 -20.29 1.71
CA ALA A 262 -4.43 -20.62 0.29
C ALA A 262 -4.83 -22.07 -0.01
N ARG A 263 -4.49 -23.02 0.87
CA ARG A 263 -4.92 -24.43 0.76
C ARG A 263 -6.43 -24.57 0.87
N PHE A 264 -7.04 -23.90 1.84
CA PHE A 264 -8.50 -23.89 2.00
C PHE A 264 -9.21 -23.39 0.74
N VAL A 265 -8.77 -22.26 0.16
CA VAL A 265 -9.35 -21.73 -1.08
C VAL A 265 -9.14 -22.67 -2.26
N CYS A 266 -8.01 -23.38 -2.31
CA CYS A 266 -7.73 -24.39 -3.33
C CYS A 266 -8.67 -25.61 -3.21
N GLU A 267 -8.90 -26.10 -1.99
CA GLU A 267 -9.81 -27.21 -1.70
C GLU A 267 -11.24 -26.88 -2.11
N ASP A 268 -11.74 -25.72 -1.67
CA ASP A 268 -13.11 -25.24 -1.97
C ASP A 268 -13.31 -25.07 -3.49
N HIS A 269 -12.33 -24.49 -4.19
CA HIS A 269 -12.48 -24.19 -5.62
C HIS A 269 -12.46 -25.44 -6.51
N TYR A 270 -11.57 -26.38 -6.22
CA TYR A 270 -11.41 -27.60 -7.01
C TYR A 270 -12.21 -28.79 -6.43
N GLY A 271 -12.89 -28.63 -5.29
CA GLY A 271 -13.60 -29.71 -4.62
C GLY A 271 -12.67 -30.86 -4.19
N LEU A 272 -11.43 -30.53 -3.82
CA LEU A 272 -10.43 -31.51 -3.40
C LEU A 272 -10.67 -31.91 -1.94
N PHE A 273 -10.42 -33.19 -1.63
CA PHE A 273 -10.41 -33.64 -0.24
C PHE A 273 -9.21 -33.10 0.55
N GLU A 274 -8.04 -32.99 -0.11
CA GLU A 274 -6.83 -32.40 0.45
C GLU A 274 -6.10 -31.59 -0.63
N ALA A 275 -5.79 -30.31 -0.38
CA ALA A 275 -4.98 -29.50 -1.28
C ALA A 275 -3.51 -29.97 -1.31
N PRO A 276 -2.76 -29.64 -2.38
CA PRO A 276 -1.32 -29.91 -2.45
C PRO A 276 -0.59 -29.46 -1.19
N ARG A 277 0.28 -30.33 -0.66
CA ARG A 277 1.05 -30.05 0.55
C ARG A 277 2.06 -28.95 0.29
N ILE A 278 2.21 -28.07 1.27
CA ILE A 278 3.21 -27.01 1.24
C ILE A 278 4.21 -27.25 2.37
N GLN A 279 5.49 -27.34 2.03
CA GLN A 279 6.58 -27.44 2.98
C GLN A 279 7.15 -26.05 3.28
N LEU A 280 7.01 -25.58 4.52
CA LEU A 280 7.60 -24.33 5.00
C LEU A 280 8.95 -24.58 5.68
N VAL A 281 10.02 -24.03 5.10
CA VAL A 281 11.37 -23.99 5.66
C VAL A 281 11.66 -22.55 6.10
N CYS A 282 11.50 -22.28 7.40
CA CYS A 282 11.71 -20.96 7.98
C CYS A 282 12.30 -21.08 9.39
N ASN A 283 13.25 -20.22 9.73
CA ASN A 283 13.68 -20.04 11.11
C ASN A 283 12.48 -19.55 11.96
N PRO A 284 12.07 -20.26 13.02
CA PRO A 284 10.92 -19.87 13.84
C PRO A 284 11.09 -18.55 14.58
N ASN A 285 12.34 -18.11 14.80
CA ASN A 285 12.64 -16.88 15.52
C ASN A 285 12.87 -15.68 14.59
N LEU A 286 12.64 -15.84 13.28
CA LEU A 286 12.81 -14.77 12.31
C LEU A 286 11.72 -13.71 12.51
N THR A 287 12.11 -12.58 13.08
CA THR A 287 11.25 -11.43 13.26
C THR A 287 11.88 -10.17 12.69
N PHE A 288 11.06 -9.31 12.10
CA PHE A 288 11.50 -8.01 11.62
C PHE A 288 10.33 -7.03 11.56
N MET A 289 10.65 -5.75 11.39
CA MET A 289 9.67 -4.69 11.32
C MET A 289 9.04 -4.66 9.92
N TYR A 290 7.73 -4.90 9.83
CA TYR A 290 6.99 -4.88 8.57
C TYR A 290 5.50 -4.62 8.79
N VAL A 291 4.74 -4.55 7.69
CA VAL A 291 3.27 -4.50 7.72
C VAL A 291 2.72 -5.92 7.50
N PRO A 292 2.22 -6.63 8.53
CA PRO A 292 1.79 -8.03 8.39
C PRO A 292 0.74 -8.22 7.30
N GLY A 293 -0.23 -7.32 7.20
CA GLY A 293 -1.28 -7.37 6.19
C GLY A 293 -0.76 -7.30 4.74
N HIS A 294 0.34 -6.56 4.49
CA HIS A 294 0.95 -6.51 3.15
C HIS A 294 1.65 -7.83 2.83
N LEU A 295 2.40 -8.39 3.80
CA LEU A 295 3.13 -9.63 3.60
C LEU A 295 2.17 -10.82 3.44
N SER A 296 1.14 -10.92 4.28
CA SER A 296 0.09 -11.93 4.17
C SER A 296 -0.58 -11.90 2.79
N HIS A 297 -0.92 -10.72 2.29
CA HIS A 297 -1.49 -10.57 0.94
C HIS A 297 -0.56 -11.06 -0.17
N MET A 298 0.74 -10.71 -0.12
CA MET A 298 1.72 -11.17 -1.12
C MET A 298 1.91 -12.69 -1.09
N LEU A 299 1.99 -13.29 0.11
CA LEU A 299 2.12 -14.73 0.27
C LEU A 299 0.86 -15.45 -0.21
N PHE A 300 -0.32 -14.99 0.19
CA PHE A 300 -1.58 -15.59 -0.21
C PHE A 300 -1.76 -15.60 -1.74
N GLU A 301 -1.53 -14.48 -2.42
CA GLU A 301 -1.69 -14.40 -3.88
C GLU A 301 -0.66 -15.25 -4.63
N THR A 302 0.58 -15.32 -4.15
CA THR A 302 1.62 -16.15 -4.78
C THR A 302 1.38 -17.64 -4.55
N LEU A 303 1.00 -18.04 -3.33
CA LEU A 303 0.67 -19.42 -3.00
C LEU A 303 -0.56 -19.93 -3.76
N LYS A 304 -1.62 -19.12 -3.90
CA LYS A 304 -2.77 -19.49 -4.74
C LYS A 304 -2.35 -19.80 -6.18
N ASN A 305 -1.49 -18.98 -6.78
CA ASN A 305 -1.03 -19.20 -8.15
C ASN A 305 -0.23 -20.51 -8.27
N SER A 306 0.66 -20.78 -7.32
CA SER A 306 1.42 -22.03 -7.28
C SER A 306 0.52 -23.26 -7.09
N LEU A 307 -0.40 -23.22 -6.12
CA LEU A 307 -1.35 -24.31 -5.88
C LEU A 307 -2.24 -24.59 -7.11
N ARG A 308 -2.76 -23.52 -7.74
CA ARG A 308 -3.52 -23.60 -8.98
C ARG A 308 -2.71 -24.28 -10.09
N ALA A 309 -1.47 -23.84 -10.33
CA ALA A 309 -0.61 -24.40 -11.36
C ALA A 309 -0.33 -25.89 -11.12
N VAL A 310 -0.11 -26.29 -9.86
CA VAL A 310 0.09 -27.69 -9.47
C VAL A 310 -1.17 -28.52 -9.75
N VAL A 311 -2.34 -28.08 -9.30
CA VAL A 311 -3.59 -28.83 -9.51
C VAL A 311 -3.94 -28.95 -10.99
N GLU A 312 -3.85 -27.85 -11.75
CA GLU A 312 -4.18 -27.83 -13.18
C GLU A 312 -3.20 -28.68 -14.02
N THR A 313 -1.91 -28.71 -13.68
CA THR A 313 -0.91 -29.49 -14.42
C THR A 313 -1.03 -30.99 -14.17
N HIS A 314 -1.31 -31.37 -12.92
CA HIS A 314 -1.26 -32.76 -12.49
C HIS A 314 -2.61 -33.48 -12.51
N GLY A 315 -3.71 -32.72 -12.67
CA GLY A 315 -5.06 -33.23 -12.69
C GLY A 315 -5.67 -33.37 -11.29
N MET A 316 -6.98 -33.12 -11.20
CA MET A 316 -7.73 -33.12 -9.94
C MET A 316 -7.85 -34.51 -9.31
N ASP A 317 -7.79 -35.56 -10.14
CA ASP A 317 -7.92 -36.96 -9.70
C ASP A 317 -6.61 -37.55 -9.16
N LYS A 318 -5.54 -36.77 -9.08
CA LYS A 318 -4.24 -37.26 -8.64
C LYS A 318 -4.27 -37.59 -7.15
N GLN A 319 -3.81 -38.78 -6.79
CA GLN A 319 -3.77 -39.23 -5.39
C GLN A 319 -2.79 -38.41 -4.53
N GLU A 320 -1.67 -37.98 -5.11
CA GLU A 320 -0.67 -37.19 -4.39
C GLU A 320 -0.06 -36.12 -5.30
N PHE A 321 -0.12 -34.86 -4.87
CA PHE A 321 0.46 -33.74 -5.59
C PHE A 321 1.93 -33.51 -5.20
N PRO A 322 2.78 -32.99 -6.11
CA PRO A 322 4.12 -32.55 -5.73
C PRO A 322 4.06 -31.45 -4.66
N VAL A 323 5.01 -31.50 -3.74
CA VAL A 323 5.06 -30.59 -2.59
C VAL A 323 5.60 -29.24 -3.03
N THR A 324 4.79 -28.19 -2.88
CA THR A 324 5.24 -26.80 -3.07
C THR A 324 6.13 -26.41 -1.90
N LYS A 325 7.28 -25.81 -2.16
CA LYS A 325 8.27 -25.44 -1.11
C LYS A 325 8.28 -23.95 -0.89
N VAL A 326 8.14 -23.53 0.36
CA VAL A 326 8.31 -22.14 0.80
C VAL A 326 9.56 -22.06 1.65
N ILE A 327 10.58 -21.34 1.18
CA ILE A 327 11.87 -21.21 1.86
C ILE A 327 12.07 -19.75 2.23
N VAL A 328 12.29 -19.49 3.51
CA VAL A 328 12.55 -18.14 4.04
C VAL A 328 14.02 -18.05 4.42
N ALA A 329 14.72 -17.12 3.78
CA ALA A 329 16.13 -16.83 4.03
C ALA A 329 16.31 -15.45 4.68
N GLU A 330 17.10 -15.42 5.75
CA GLU A 330 17.50 -14.20 6.45
C GLU A 330 18.84 -13.69 5.92
N GLY A 331 18.85 -12.52 5.31
CA GLY A 331 20.05 -11.77 4.97
C GLY A 331 20.30 -10.60 5.92
N LYS A 332 21.46 -9.95 5.76
CA LYS A 332 21.80 -8.71 6.47
C LYS A 332 20.95 -7.53 6.02
N GLU A 333 20.70 -7.45 4.71
CA GLU A 333 19.98 -6.34 4.08
C GLU A 333 18.53 -6.73 3.72
N ASP A 334 18.32 -7.98 3.31
CA ASP A 334 17.04 -8.46 2.81
C ASP A 334 16.55 -9.70 3.55
N ILE A 335 15.24 -9.82 3.65
CA ILE A 335 14.56 -11.09 3.90
C ILE A 335 14.01 -11.57 2.56
N THR A 336 14.35 -12.79 2.16
CA THR A 336 13.90 -13.37 0.89
C THR A 336 13.01 -14.58 1.15
N ILE A 337 11.83 -14.59 0.54
CA ILE A 337 10.91 -15.72 0.57
C ILE A 337 10.85 -16.30 -0.84
N LYS A 338 11.25 -17.56 -0.97
CA LYS A 338 11.18 -18.33 -2.22
C LYS A 338 10.00 -19.29 -2.16
N ILE A 339 9.11 -19.22 -3.14
CA ILE A 339 8.03 -20.19 -3.34
C ILE A 339 8.33 -20.96 -4.62
N SER A 340 8.41 -22.28 -4.53
CA SER A 340 8.81 -23.16 -5.61
C SER A 340 7.76 -24.23 -5.81
N ASP A 341 7.18 -24.28 -7.01
CA ASP A 341 6.18 -25.26 -7.41
C ASP A 341 6.66 -26.13 -8.57
N GLU A 342 6.00 -27.28 -8.74
CA GLU A 342 6.14 -28.17 -9.90
C GLU A 342 4.87 -28.11 -10.76
N GLY A 343 4.35 -26.90 -10.98
CA GLY A 343 3.11 -26.64 -11.71
C GLY A 343 3.30 -26.49 -13.22
N GLY A 344 4.23 -27.22 -13.83
CA GLY A 344 4.44 -27.25 -15.29
C GLY A 344 5.17 -26.04 -15.88
N GLY A 345 5.33 -24.96 -15.13
CA GLY A 345 6.09 -23.79 -15.54
C GLY A 345 5.39 -22.90 -16.57
N ILE A 346 6.05 -21.81 -16.95
CA ILE A 346 5.54 -20.74 -17.82
C ILE A 346 6.49 -20.61 -19.01
N PRO A 347 5.98 -20.68 -20.26
CA PRO A 347 6.79 -20.48 -21.45
C PRO A 347 7.50 -19.12 -21.46
N ARG A 348 8.72 -19.05 -21.99
CA ARG A 348 9.52 -17.81 -21.99
C ARG A 348 8.81 -16.63 -22.66
N SER A 349 8.00 -16.89 -23.68
CA SER A 349 7.18 -15.88 -24.39
C SER A 349 6.07 -15.28 -23.53
N ALA A 350 5.59 -16.01 -22.51
CA ALA A 350 4.53 -15.58 -21.61
C ALA A 350 5.04 -14.87 -20.34
N ILE A 351 6.33 -14.99 -20.00
CA ILE A 351 6.92 -14.38 -18.79
C ILE A 351 6.69 -12.86 -18.70
N PRO A 352 6.84 -12.04 -19.77
CA PRO A 352 6.52 -10.62 -19.67
C PRO A 352 5.03 -10.36 -19.41
N LEU A 353 4.16 -11.25 -19.88
CA LEU A 353 2.70 -11.09 -19.82
C LEU A 353 2.13 -11.35 -18.42
N VAL A 354 2.80 -12.16 -17.58
CA VAL A 354 2.32 -12.43 -16.20
C VAL A 354 2.30 -11.17 -15.32
N TRP A 355 3.07 -10.15 -15.72
CA TRP A 355 3.09 -8.83 -15.08
C TRP A 355 2.08 -7.87 -15.68
N THR A 356 1.33 -8.27 -16.72
CA THR A 356 0.32 -7.44 -17.35
C THR A 356 -1.03 -7.57 -16.65
N TYR A 357 -1.66 -6.45 -16.24
CA TYR A 357 -3.02 -6.52 -15.69
C TYR A 357 -3.99 -7.07 -16.73
N MET A 358 -5.02 -7.79 -16.27
CA MET A 358 -6.00 -8.45 -17.13
C MET A 358 -5.44 -9.59 -17.99
N TYR A 359 -4.18 -9.98 -17.81
CA TYR A 359 -3.66 -11.24 -18.33
C TYR A 359 -3.98 -12.36 -17.34
N THR A 360 -4.76 -13.32 -17.79
CA THR A 360 -5.13 -14.49 -17.01
C THR A 360 -5.13 -15.71 -17.91
N THR A 361 -4.74 -16.85 -17.37
CA THR A 361 -4.77 -18.16 -18.04
C THR A 361 -6.13 -18.86 -17.85
N VAL A 362 -7.14 -18.16 -17.32
CA VAL A 362 -8.50 -18.68 -17.11
C VAL A 362 -9.38 -18.34 -18.31
N ASP A 363 -10.09 -19.33 -18.86
CA ASP A 363 -10.97 -19.16 -20.02
C ASP A 363 -12.24 -18.33 -19.73
N ARG A 364 -12.66 -18.26 -18.46
CA ARG A 364 -13.80 -17.44 -18.00
C ARG A 364 -13.43 -16.66 -16.75
N THR A 365 -13.27 -15.34 -16.87
CA THR A 365 -13.22 -14.46 -15.69
C THR A 365 -14.55 -14.57 -14.93
N PRO A 366 -14.55 -14.90 -13.62
CA PRO A 366 -15.78 -14.99 -12.85
C PRO A 366 -16.54 -13.67 -12.89
N ASN A 367 -17.87 -13.73 -13.01
CA ASN A 367 -18.71 -12.55 -12.93
C ASN A 367 -18.55 -11.92 -11.54
N LEU A 368 -18.27 -10.63 -11.51
CA LEU A 368 -18.29 -9.85 -10.29
C LEU A 368 -19.73 -9.78 -9.79
N ASP A 369 -20.01 -10.45 -8.68
CA ASP A 369 -21.22 -10.12 -7.93
C ASP A 369 -21.08 -8.66 -7.44
N PRO A 370 -21.99 -7.74 -7.80
CA PRO A 370 -21.96 -6.35 -7.34
C PRO A 370 -22.00 -6.20 -5.81
N ASP A 371 -22.53 -7.22 -5.10
CA ASP A 371 -22.66 -7.24 -3.64
C ASP A 371 -21.46 -7.90 -2.93
N PHE A 372 -20.38 -8.17 -3.66
CA PHE A 372 -19.16 -8.76 -3.11
C PHE A 372 -18.42 -7.76 -2.21
N ASP A 373 -18.81 -7.70 -0.93
CA ASP A 373 -18.19 -6.84 0.09
C ASP A 373 -16.78 -7.37 0.42
N LYS A 374 -15.78 -6.53 0.18
CA LYS A 374 -14.36 -6.88 0.15
C LYS A 374 -13.67 -6.88 1.51
N SER A 375 -14.40 -7.11 2.60
CA SER A 375 -13.78 -7.20 3.92
C SER A 375 -13.29 -8.59 4.27
N ASP A 376 -13.95 -9.68 3.86
CA ASP A 376 -13.64 -11.02 4.39
C ASP A 376 -13.73 -12.18 3.37
N PHE A 377 -12.61 -12.87 3.21
CA PHE A 377 -12.46 -14.32 3.03
C PHE A 377 -13.12 -15.10 1.87
N LYS A 378 -13.61 -14.48 0.78
CA LYS A 378 -14.02 -15.24 -0.44
C LYS A 378 -13.35 -14.81 -1.74
N ALA A 379 -12.07 -14.45 -1.70
CA ALA A 379 -11.34 -14.17 -2.93
C ALA A 379 -11.29 -15.43 -3.81
N PRO A 380 -11.76 -15.41 -5.08
CA PRO A 380 -11.75 -16.58 -5.93
C PRO A 380 -10.32 -17.08 -6.19
N MET A 381 -10.16 -18.38 -6.40
CA MET A 381 -8.87 -19.05 -6.63
C MET A 381 -8.11 -18.44 -7.81
N ALA A 382 -8.82 -18.06 -8.87
CA ALA A 382 -8.31 -17.27 -9.97
C ALA A 382 -9.17 -16.02 -10.20
N GLY A 383 -8.51 -14.88 -10.44
CA GLY A 383 -9.15 -13.58 -10.58
C GLY A 383 -8.86 -12.90 -11.92
N PHE A 384 -8.95 -11.57 -11.93
CA PHE A 384 -8.76 -10.71 -13.11
C PHE A 384 -7.31 -10.62 -13.62
N GLY A 385 -6.37 -11.44 -13.14
CA GLY A 385 -4.95 -11.27 -13.48
C GLY A 385 -4.31 -10.05 -12.81
N TYR A 386 -4.70 -9.78 -11.56
CA TYR A 386 -4.22 -8.62 -10.78
C TYR A 386 -3.29 -9.01 -9.63
N GLY A 387 -3.28 -10.29 -9.22
CA GLY A 387 -2.54 -10.78 -8.06
C GLY A 387 -1.05 -10.48 -8.16
N LEU A 388 -0.34 -11.07 -9.14
CA LEU A 388 1.11 -10.90 -9.28
C LEU A 388 1.56 -9.43 -9.46
N PRO A 389 0.94 -8.63 -10.36
CA PRO A 389 1.31 -7.22 -10.47
C PRO A 389 1.13 -6.43 -9.17
N ILE A 390 0.00 -6.61 -8.47
CA ILE A 390 -0.27 -5.92 -7.20
C ILE A 390 0.68 -6.38 -6.09
N SER A 391 0.92 -7.69 -5.96
CA SER A 391 1.89 -8.22 -4.99
C SER A 391 3.28 -7.64 -5.21
N ARG A 392 3.68 -7.44 -6.48
CA ARG A 392 4.94 -6.76 -6.80
C ARG A 392 4.96 -5.30 -6.37
N LEU A 393 3.86 -4.57 -6.53
CA LEU A 393 3.76 -3.19 -6.04
C LEU A 393 3.85 -3.13 -4.50
N TYR A 394 3.21 -4.05 -3.77
CA TYR A 394 3.35 -4.14 -2.32
C TYR A 394 4.79 -4.39 -1.88
N ALA A 395 5.52 -5.26 -2.58
CA ALA A 395 6.93 -5.52 -2.28
C ALA A 395 7.78 -4.25 -2.52
N ARG A 396 7.58 -3.59 -3.66
CA ARG A 396 8.31 -2.37 -4.05
C ARG A 396 8.01 -1.16 -3.19
N TYR A 397 6.81 -1.08 -2.61
CA TYR A 397 6.39 0.07 -1.81
C TYR A 397 7.35 0.37 -0.63
N PHE A 398 7.97 -0.66 -0.04
CA PHE A 398 9.01 -0.51 1.00
C PHE A 398 10.41 -0.92 0.54
N GLY A 399 10.70 -0.80 -0.76
CA GLY A 399 12.04 -1.02 -1.31
C GLY A 399 12.42 -2.48 -1.54
N GLY A 400 11.46 -3.40 -1.50
CA GLY A 400 11.61 -4.78 -1.94
C GLY A 400 11.35 -4.98 -3.45
N ASP A 401 11.21 -6.23 -3.88
CA ASP A 401 10.73 -6.58 -5.23
C ASP A 401 10.15 -7.99 -5.23
N LEU A 402 9.36 -8.31 -6.26
CA LEU A 402 8.87 -9.66 -6.53
C LEU A 402 9.35 -10.07 -7.92
N LYS A 403 10.10 -11.18 -7.98
CA LYS A 403 10.68 -11.74 -9.20
C LYS A 403 10.17 -13.15 -9.41
N LEU A 404 10.16 -13.59 -10.66
CA LEU A 404 9.70 -14.91 -11.06
C LEU A 404 10.70 -15.50 -12.05
N ILE A 405 11.06 -16.77 -11.83
CA ILE A 405 11.89 -17.57 -12.71
C ILE A 405 11.12 -18.87 -12.96
N SER A 406 10.88 -19.21 -14.22
CA SER A 406 10.12 -20.41 -14.56
C SER A 406 10.88 -21.30 -15.53
N MET A 407 10.68 -22.61 -15.37
CA MET A 407 11.18 -23.65 -16.24
C MET A 407 9.98 -24.36 -16.88
N GLU A 408 9.69 -24.00 -18.13
CA GLU A 408 8.64 -24.62 -18.93
C GLU A 408 8.81 -26.14 -18.98
N GLY A 409 7.73 -26.86 -18.68
CA GLY A 409 7.71 -28.32 -18.55
C GLY A 409 8.03 -28.85 -17.15
N TYR A 410 8.38 -27.99 -16.18
CA TYR A 410 8.69 -28.41 -14.82
C TYR A 410 7.93 -27.60 -13.76
N GLY A 411 8.23 -26.31 -13.61
CA GLY A 411 7.76 -25.56 -12.44
C GLY A 411 8.22 -24.11 -12.41
N THR A 412 7.77 -23.38 -11.39
CA THR A 412 8.05 -21.95 -11.21
C THR A 412 8.59 -21.64 -9.82
N ASP A 413 9.61 -20.78 -9.80
CA ASP A 413 10.15 -20.17 -8.59
C ASP A 413 9.75 -18.68 -8.53
N VAL A 414 9.09 -18.27 -7.45
CA VAL A 414 8.80 -16.88 -7.12
C VAL A 414 9.71 -16.44 -5.98
N TYR A 415 10.38 -15.30 -6.15
CA TYR A 415 11.27 -14.68 -5.16
C TYR A 415 10.67 -13.36 -4.70
N LEU A 416 10.28 -13.29 -3.43
CA LEU A 416 9.85 -12.08 -2.75
C LEU A 416 11.00 -11.55 -1.91
N HIS A 417 11.53 -10.39 -2.27
CA HIS A 417 12.57 -9.69 -1.52
C HIS A 417 11.95 -8.55 -0.70
N LEU A 418 12.25 -8.52 0.60
CA LEU A 418 11.77 -7.53 1.55
C LEU A 418 12.95 -6.81 2.18
N ASN A 419 12.97 -5.48 2.13
CA ASN A 419 14.02 -4.68 2.72
C ASN A 419 13.94 -4.72 4.26
N ARG A 420 15.02 -5.15 4.92
CA ARG A 420 15.11 -5.21 6.38
C ARG A 420 15.34 -3.84 7.01
N LEU A 421 16.10 -2.97 6.35
CA LEU A 421 16.61 -1.72 6.93
C LEU A 421 15.52 -0.65 7.15
N SER A 422 14.33 -0.84 6.55
CA SER A 422 13.13 0.00 6.74
C SER A 422 13.34 1.51 6.52
N SER A 423 14.47 1.89 5.93
CA SER A 423 14.90 3.26 5.69
C SER A 423 14.46 3.79 4.32
N SER A 424 14.09 2.91 3.41
CA SER A 424 13.54 3.28 2.10
C SER A 424 12.22 4.03 2.29
N SER A 425 12.17 5.24 1.74
CA SER A 425 10.92 5.98 1.57
C SER A 425 10.05 5.29 0.52
N GLU A 426 8.73 5.44 0.66
CA GLU A 426 7.79 5.00 -0.38
C GLU A 426 8.14 5.64 -1.73
N PRO A 427 7.96 4.93 -2.86
CA PRO A 427 8.14 5.51 -4.18
C PRO A 427 7.02 6.52 -4.45
N LEU A 428 7.37 7.79 -4.48
CA LEU A 428 6.50 8.86 -4.99
C LEU A 428 6.64 8.96 -6.51
N GLN A 429 5.52 9.20 -7.19
CA GLN A 429 5.47 9.35 -8.64
C GLN A 429 4.69 10.59 -9.03
#